data_AF-A0A7W5FDB5-F1
#
_entry.id   AF-A0A7W5FDB5-F1
#
_cell.length_a   1.000
_cell.length_b   1.000
_cell.length_c   1.000
_cell.angle_alpha   90.00
_cell.angle_beta   90.00
_cell.angle_gamma   90.00
#
_symmetry.space_group_name_H-M   'P 1'
#
loop_
_entity.id
_entity.type
_entity.pdbx_description
1 polymer ?
#
loop_
_entity_poly.entity_id
_entity_poly.type
_entity_poly.pdbx_seq_one_letter_code
_entity_poly.pdbx_strand_id
1 'polypeptide(L)'
;MPDLVTRRTDGSIERELAEAEGWEAGQALRAVCDAYLRFATERPALYQAMFVLPTDLKFASAETPAPLRACFDEFVACFDPGDERRELVAEVVWSALHGITVLADSGRIPAAWQEERVGFLVTQLARTP
;
A
#
# COMPACT_ATOMS: atom_id res chain seq x y z
N MET A 1 30.41 12.72 -25.60
CA MET A 1 29.81 12.35 -24.30
C MET A 1 28.49 11.67 -24.57
N PRO A 2 28.34 10.35 -24.34
CA PRO A 2 27.05 9.69 -24.38
C PRO A 2 26.42 9.57 -22.99
N ASP A 3 25.10 9.42 -23.03
CA ASP A 3 24.09 9.50 -22.00
C ASP A 3 24.27 8.57 -20.78
N LEU A 4 23.90 9.09 -19.61
CA LEU A 4 23.93 8.38 -18.32
C LEU A 4 22.56 7.80 -17.92
N VAL A 5 21.59 7.74 -18.84
CA VAL A 5 20.24 7.22 -18.60
C VAL A 5 20.05 5.90 -19.35
N THR A 6 20.72 4.84 -18.89
CA THR A 6 20.35 3.45 -19.21
C THR A 6 21.16 2.48 -18.35
N ARG A 7 20.84 2.37 -17.05
CA ARG A 7 21.16 1.14 -16.30
C ARG A 7 20.40 1.04 -14.98
N ARG A 8 19.80 -0.14 -14.77
CA ARG A 8 18.95 -0.63 -13.66
C ARG A 8 17.46 -0.34 -13.90
N THR A 9 16.52 -1.29 -14.01
CA THR A 9 16.51 -2.77 -13.91
C THR A 9 15.13 -3.20 -14.43
N ASP A 10 15.06 -3.80 -15.62
CA ASP A 10 13.81 -4.35 -16.18
C ASP A 10 13.50 -5.71 -15.51
N GLY A 11 14.48 -6.60 -15.51
CA GLY A 11 14.34 -7.96 -14.95
C GLY A 11 14.35 -8.09 -13.42
N SER A 12 14.37 -7.01 -12.64
CA SER A 12 14.18 -7.08 -11.18
C SER A 12 12.71 -6.92 -10.81
N ILE A 13 12.01 -6.02 -11.50
CA ILE A 13 10.58 -5.81 -11.35
C ILE A 13 9.84 -7.03 -11.91
N GLU A 14 10.23 -7.53 -13.09
CA GLU A 14 9.63 -8.74 -13.68
C GLU A 14 9.80 -9.98 -12.78
N ARG A 15 10.89 -10.08 -12.01
CA ARG A 15 11.08 -11.16 -11.04
C ARG A 15 10.26 -10.99 -9.78
N GLU A 16 10.15 -9.76 -9.24
CA GLU A 16 9.26 -9.47 -8.11
C GLU A 16 7.79 -9.75 -8.48
N LEU A 17 7.39 -9.39 -9.70
CA LEU A 17 6.04 -9.66 -10.24
C LEU A 17 5.80 -11.17 -10.42
N ALA A 18 6.76 -11.92 -10.97
CA ALA A 18 6.65 -13.38 -11.13
C ALA A 18 6.71 -14.14 -9.79
N GLU A 19 7.45 -13.64 -8.80
CA GLU A 19 7.42 -14.19 -7.44
C GLU A 19 6.06 -13.93 -6.79
N ALA A 20 5.45 -12.76 -7.01
CA ALA A 20 4.12 -12.42 -6.51
C ALA A 20 2.99 -13.27 -7.12
N GLU A 21 3.12 -13.77 -8.35
CA GLU A 21 2.15 -14.68 -8.99
C GLU A 21 1.94 -16.01 -8.23
N GLY A 22 2.85 -16.39 -7.32
CA GLY A 22 2.77 -17.59 -6.49
C GLY A 22 2.49 -17.35 -5.00
N TRP A 23 2.15 -16.11 -4.63
CA TRP A 23 1.95 -15.75 -3.23
C TRP A 23 0.54 -16.10 -2.76
N GLU A 24 0.45 -16.66 -1.55
CA GLU A 24 -0.82 -16.73 -0.83
C GLU A 24 -1.33 -15.29 -0.60
N ALA A 25 -2.65 -15.07 -0.63
CA ALA A 25 -3.26 -13.74 -0.50
C ALA A 25 -2.71 -12.90 0.68
N GLY A 26 -2.39 -13.55 1.80
CA GLY A 26 -1.77 -12.90 2.96
C GLY A 26 -0.33 -12.41 2.72
N GLN A 27 0.46 -13.10 1.89
CA GLN A 27 1.81 -12.64 1.51
C GLN A 27 1.72 -11.42 0.60
N ALA A 28 0.80 -11.42 -0.38
CA ALA A 28 0.57 -10.28 -1.28
C ALA A 28 0.16 -9.04 -0.49
N LEU A 29 -0.83 -9.20 0.39
CA LEU A 29 -1.29 -8.13 1.25
C LEU A 29 -0.18 -7.60 2.16
N ARG A 30 0.68 -8.49 2.70
CA ARG A 30 1.82 -8.09 3.52
C ARG A 30 2.80 -7.20 2.74
N ALA A 31 3.18 -7.54 1.52
CA ALA A 31 4.11 -6.68 0.77
C ALA A 31 3.49 -5.34 0.39
N VAL A 32 2.20 -5.29 0.03
CA VAL A 32 1.51 -4.02 -0.23
C VAL A 32 1.51 -3.14 1.03
N CYS A 33 1.23 -3.73 2.21
CA CYS A 33 1.32 -3.02 3.49
C CYS A 33 2.73 -2.49 3.77
N ASP A 34 3.75 -3.32 3.59
CA ASP A 34 5.15 -2.94 3.82
C ASP A 34 5.60 -1.85 2.84
N ALA A 35 5.19 -1.92 1.57
CA ALA A 35 5.47 -0.92 0.55
C ALA A 35 4.83 0.44 0.89
N TYR A 36 3.59 0.44 1.39
CA TYR A 36 2.90 1.65 1.83
C TYR A 36 3.64 2.33 3.00
N LEU A 37 4.02 1.55 4.02
CA LEU A 37 4.74 2.07 5.19
C LEU A 37 6.15 2.56 4.85
N ARG A 38 6.84 1.84 3.94
CA ARG A 38 8.13 2.30 3.40
C ARG A 38 7.99 3.61 2.66
N PHE A 39 6.98 3.77 1.81
CA PHE A 39 6.71 5.04 1.13
C PHE A 39 6.51 6.19 2.12
N ALA A 40 5.72 5.96 3.17
CA ALA A 40 5.47 6.98 4.18
C ALA A 40 6.74 7.40 4.94
N THR A 41 7.59 6.43 5.28
CA THR A 41 8.83 6.67 6.04
C THR A 41 9.95 7.26 5.19
N GLU A 42 10.10 6.84 3.93
CA GLU A 42 11.13 7.35 3.02
C GLU A 42 10.77 8.72 2.42
N ARG A 43 9.47 9.05 2.33
CA ARG A 43 8.98 10.29 1.69
C ARG A 43 7.97 11.06 2.55
N PRO A 44 8.31 11.43 3.79
CA PRO A 44 7.34 11.99 4.74
C PRO A 44 6.71 13.30 4.26
N ALA A 45 7.46 14.20 3.63
CA ALA A 45 6.92 15.46 3.10
C ALA A 45 5.90 15.25 1.97
N LEU A 46 6.15 14.27 1.09
CA LEU A 46 5.21 13.91 0.02
C LEU A 46 3.97 13.21 0.59
N TYR A 47 4.18 12.30 1.55
CA TYR A 47 3.08 11.61 2.23
C TYR A 47 2.13 12.60 2.92
N GLN A 48 2.69 13.56 3.67
CA GLN A 48 1.94 14.62 4.33
C GLN A 48 1.15 15.48 3.32
N ALA A 49 1.76 15.82 2.18
CA ALA A 49 1.09 16.57 1.13
C ALA A 49 -0.07 15.81 0.46
N MET A 50 0.04 14.49 0.33
CA MET A 50 -0.98 13.66 -0.32
C MET A 50 -2.17 13.33 0.59
N PHE A 51 -1.95 13.16 1.90
CA PHE A 51 -2.95 12.55 2.78
C PHE A 51 -3.32 13.36 4.02
N VAL A 52 -2.55 14.38 4.40
CA VAL A 52 -2.76 15.11 5.66
C VAL A 52 -3.05 16.59 5.44
N LEU A 53 -2.38 17.22 4.49
CA LEU A 53 -2.70 18.60 4.11
C LEU A 53 -4.07 18.67 3.43
N PRO A 54 -4.77 19.82 3.53
CA PRO A 54 -5.96 20.06 2.74
C PRO A 54 -5.62 19.92 1.24
N THR A 55 -6.26 18.98 0.56
CA THR A 55 -6.15 18.83 -0.89
C THR A 55 -7.56 18.87 -1.47
N ASP A 56 -7.70 19.42 -2.68
CA ASP A 56 -8.96 19.33 -3.46
C ASP A 56 -9.09 17.96 -4.15
N LEU A 57 -8.18 17.03 -3.85
CA LEU A 57 -8.11 15.72 -4.46
C LEU A 57 -9.22 14.83 -3.91
N LYS A 58 -10.16 14.45 -4.77
CA LYS A 58 -11.22 13.51 -4.41
C LYS A 58 -10.71 12.08 -4.52
N PHE A 59 -10.70 11.36 -3.40
CA PHE A 59 -10.52 9.91 -3.37
C PHE A 59 -11.86 9.20 -3.60
N ALA A 60 -11.82 7.95 -4.08
CA ALA A 60 -13.00 7.12 -4.35
C ALA A 60 -14.05 7.80 -5.24
N SER A 61 -13.61 8.54 -6.28
CA SER A 61 -14.50 9.21 -7.22
C SER A 61 -14.04 9.02 -8.67
N ALA A 62 -14.93 9.27 -9.63
CA ALA A 62 -14.56 9.26 -11.05
C ALA A 62 -13.45 10.28 -11.38
N GLU A 63 -13.32 11.33 -10.57
CA GLU A 63 -12.31 12.39 -10.71
C GLU A 63 -10.96 12.02 -10.07
N THR A 64 -10.85 10.90 -9.36
CA THR A 64 -9.57 10.45 -8.76
C THR A 64 -8.52 10.28 -9.87
N PRO A 65 -7.29 10.81 -9.75
CA PRO A 65 -6.25 10.61 -10.76
C PRO A 65 -5.92 9.13 -11.00
N ALA A 66 -5.63 8.79 -12.26
CA ALA A 66 -5.31 7.40 -12.66
C ALA A 66 -4.21 6.73 -11.84
N PRO A 67 -3.10 7.42 -11.47
CA PRO A 67 -2.08 6.81 -10.63
C PRO A 67 -2.57 6.40 -9.24
N LEU A 68 -3.54 7.12 -8.68
CA LEU A 68 -4.09 6.82 -7.35
C LEU A 68 -5.06 5.65 -7.41
N ARG A 69 -5.85 5.53 -8.49
CA ARG A 69 -6.67 4.33 -8.72
C ARG A 69 -5.78 3.11 -8.88
N ALA A 70 -4.77 3.17 -9.75
CA ALA A 70 -3.85 2.05 -9.95
C ALA A 70 -3.17 1.62 -8.64
N CYS A 71 -2.75 2.58 -7.79
CA CYS A 71 -2.19 2.26 -6.48
C CYS A 71 -3.20 1.59 -5.54
N PHE A 72 -4.47 1.99 -5.59
CA PHE A 72 -5.53 1.36 -4.81
C PHE A 72 -5.88 -0.04 -5.35
N ASP A 73 -5.86 -0.22 -6.67
CA ASP A 73 -6.13 -1.50 -7.33
C ASP A 73 -5.14 -2.59 -6.88
N GLU A 74 -3.90 -2.24 -6.51
CA GLU A 74 -2.94 -3.18 -5.91
C GLU A 74 -3.43 -3.76 -4.55
N PHE A 75 -4.15 -2.97 -3.75
CA PHE A 75 -4.80 -3.49 -2.54
C PHE A 75 -5.93 -4.45 -2.91
N VAL A 76 -6.76 -4.08 -3.89
CA VAL A 76 -7.91 -4.89 -4.34
C VAL A 76 -7.44 -6.23 -4.93
N ALA A 77 -6.33 -6.22 -5.65
CA ALA A 77 -5.73 -7.40 -6.28
C ALA A 77 -5.23 -8.46 -5.27
N CYS A 78 -5.05 -8.09 -3.99
CA CYS A 78 -4.67 -9.03 -2.93
C CYS A 78 -5.81 -9.96 -2.51
N PHE A 79 -7.04 -9.71 -2.94
CA PHE A 79 -8.24 -10.44 -2.53
C PHE A 79 -8.86 -11.22 -3.69
N ASP A 80 -9.67 -12.23 -3.38
CA ASP A 80 -10.34 -13.07 -4.37
C ASP A 80 -11.19 -12.20 -5.32
N PRO A 81 -11.00 -12.28 -6.66
CA PRO A 81 -11.84 -11.56 -7.60
C PRO A 81 -13.33 -11.95 -7.57
N GLY A 82 -13.67 -13.10 -6.97
CA GLY A 82 -15.05 -13.52 -6.71
C GLY A 82 -15.69 -12.92 -5.46
N ASP A 83 -14.93 -12.24 -4.60
CA ASP A 83 -15.46 -11.59 -3.40
C ASP A 83 -16.02 -10.20 -3.74
N GLU A 84 -17.34 -10.03 -3.56
CA GLU A 84 -18.05 -8.77 -3.78
C GLU A 84 -17.61 -7.65 -2.81
N ARG A 85 -16.93 -7.99 -1.71
CA ARG A 85 -16.47 -7.06 -0.66
C ARG A 85 -15.00 -6.70 -0.77
N ARG A 86 -14.25 -7.24 -1.73
CA ARG A 86 -12.79 -7.00 -1.84
C ARG A 86 -12.39 -5.52 -1.84
N GLU A 87 -13.18 -4.65 -2.49
CA GLU A 87 -12.92 -3.21 -2.51
C GLU A 87 -13.12 -2.57 -1.13
N LEU A 88 -14.15 -3.00 -0.40
CA LEU A 88 -14.41 -2.56 0.97
C LEU A 88 -13.29 -3.01 1.92
N VAL A 89 -12.85 -4.27 1.81
CA VAL A 89 -11.76 -4.79 2.64
C VAL A 89 -10.45 -4.07 2.32
N ALA A 90 -10.16 -3.81 1.04
CA ALA A 90 -9.02 -3.01 0.62
C ALA A 90 -9.06 -1.58 1.20
N GLU A 91 -10.23 -0.93 1.20
CA GLU A 91 -10.42 0.39 1.81
C GLU A 91 -10.14 0.37 3.33
N VAL A 92 -10.59 -0.67 4.03
CA VAL A 92 -10.34 -0.83 5.47
C VAL A 92 -8.86 -1.05 5.76
N VAL A 93 -8.17 -1.88 4.97
CA VAL A 93 -6.71 -2.07 5.09
C VAL A 93 -5.99 -0.75 4.89
N TRP A 94 -6.29 -0.04 3.80
CA TRP A 94 -5.66 1.24 3.48
C TRP A 94 -5.90 2.28 4.58
N SER A 95 -7.12 2.36 5.11
CA SER A 95 -7.48 3.23 6.24
C SER A 95 -6.70 2.91 7.51
N ALA A 96 -6.55 1.61 7.82
CA ALA A 96 -5.78 1.16 8.98
C ALA A 96 -4.29 1.52 8.84
N LEU A 97 -3.70 1.31 7.65
CA LEU A 97 -2.32 1.70 7.37
C LEU A 97 -2.11 3.21 7.50
N HIS A 98 -3.04 4.02 6.97
CA HIS A 98 -2.98 5.47 7.13
C HIS A 98 -2.97 5.87 8.62
N GLY A 99 -3.87 5.30 9.41
CA GLY A 99 -3.91 5.52 10.86
C GLY A 99 -2.62 5.09 11.57
N ILE A 100 -2.08 3.91 11.24
CA ILE A 100 -0.81 3.42 11.77
C ILE A 100 0.32 4.40 11.45
N THR A 101 0.44 4.84 10.21
CA THR A 101 1.47 5.79 9.78
C THR A 101 1.39 7.10 10.55
N VAL A 102 0.23 7.78 10.54
CA VAL A 102 0.07 9.10 11.15
C VAL A 102 0.27 9.05 12.66
N LEU A 103 -0.24 8.01 13.32
CA LEU A 103 -0.11 7.85 14.76
C LEU A 103 1.33 7.49 15.17
N ALA A 104 2.04 6.69 14.38
CA ALA A 104 3.43 6.35 14.66
C ALA A 104 4.36 7.55 14.42
N ASP A 105 4.17 8.28 13.32
CA ASP A 105 4.94 9.48 12.96
C ASP A 105 4.79 10.59 14.02
N SER A 106 3.57 10.79 14.53
CA SER A 106 3.30 11.74 15.61
C SER A 106 3.69 11.26 17.01
N GLY A 107 4.22 10.03 17.15
CA GLY A 107 4.60 9.44 18.44
C GLY A 107 3.42 9.08 19.35
N ARG A 108 2.19 9.09 18.84
CA ARG A 108 0.96 8.75 19.59
C ARG A 108 0.82 7.25 19.83
N ILE A 109 1.53 6.43 19.05
CA ILE A 109 1.70 4.99 19.29
C ILE A 109 3.17 4.58 19.12
N PRO A 110 3.66 3.55 19.85
CA PRO A 110 5.06 3.14 19.78
C PRO A 110 5.45 2.59 18.40
N ALA A 111 6.48 3.17 17.78
CA ALA A 111 7.01 2.69 16.50
C ALA A 111 7.54 1.24 16.55
N ALA A 112 8.03 0.80 17.71
CA ALA A 112 8.59 -0.53 17.92
C ALA A 112 7.61 -1.68 17.60
N TRP A 113 6.29 -1.44 17.70
CA TRP A 113 5.27 -2.47 17.51
C TRP A 113 4.64 -2.42 16.11
N GLN A 114 5.26 -1.72 15.15
CA GLN A 114 4.69 -1.54 13.82
C GLN A 114 4.58 -2.86 13.05
N GLU A 115 5.64 -3.68 13.08
CA GLU A 115 5.63 -4.97 12.39
C GLU A 115 4.55 -5.91 12.95
N GLU A 116 4.42 -5.99 14.27
CA GLU A 116 3.39 -6.80 14.94
C GLU A 116 1.97 -6.32 14.56
N ARG A 117 1.74 -5.00 14.52
CA ARG A 117 0.46 -4.41 14.11
C ARG A 117 0.10 -4.76 12.66
N VAL A 118 1.07 -4.69 11.74
CA VAL A 118 0.87 -5.07 10.33
C VAL A 118 0.61 -6.56 10.20
N GLY A 119 1.39 -7.40 10.88
CA GLY A 119 1.19 -8.85 10.89
C GLY A 119 -0.21 -9.24 11.39
N PHE A 120 -0.68 -8.58 12.45
CA PHE A 120 -2.04 -8.76 12.95
C PHE A 120 -3.10 -8.32 11.94
N LEU A 121 -2.96 -7.13 11.35
CA LEU A 121 -3.87 -6.62 10.32
C LEU A 121 -4.01 -7.58 9.14
N VAL A 122 -2.88 -8.04 8.59
CA VAL A 122 -2.84 -8.98 7.48
C VAL A 122 -3.51 -10.30 7.86
N THR A 123 -3.20 -10.85 9.04
CA THR A 123 -3.79 -12.12 9.51
C THR A 123 -5.32 -12.03 9.61
N GLN A 124 -5.84 -10.90 10.10
CA GLN A 124 -7.27 -10.71 10.27
C GLN A 124 -8.00 -10.45 8.95
N LEU A 125 -7.39 -9.71 8.02
CA LEU A 125 -8.09 -9.23 6.84
C LEU A 125 -7.81 -10.06 5.57
N ALA A 126 -6.68 -10.77 5.47
CA ALA A 126 -6.37 -11.60 4.30
C ALA A 126 -7.30 -12.83 4.11
N ARG A 127 -8.15 -13.12 5.10
CA ARG A 127 -9.09 -14.25 5.09
C ARG A 127 -10.55 -13.82 5.28
N THR A 128 -10.82 -12.52 5.21
CA THR A 128 -12.20 -12.03 5.33
C THR A 128 -12.96 -12.41 4.04
N PRO A 129 -14.12 -13.08 4.15
CA PRO A 129 -14.96 -13.43 3.02
C PRO A 129 -15.92 -12.33 2.58
#